data_AF-A0A7W1MT56-F1
#
_entry.id   AF-A0A7W1MT56-F1
#
_cell.length_a   1.000
_cell.length_b   1.000
_cell.length_c   1.000
_cell.angle_alpha   90.00
_cell.angle_beta   90.00
_cell.angle_gamma   90.00
#
_symmetry.space_group_name_H-M   'P 1'
#
loop_
_entity.id
_entity.type
_entity.pdbx_description
1 polymer ?
#
loop_
_entity_poly.entity_id
_entity_poly.type
_entity_poly.pdbx_seq_one_letter_code
_entity_poly.pdbx_strand_id
1 'polypeptide(L)'
;MKPSRLRYFLFVFSFLPILLAVAAPAAQAAIDWKQLFPIASPPARSYLAMAYDIASEKVVVFGGFDGRGYLRDTWTFDGWDDLGQS
;
A
#
# COMPACT_ATOMS: atom_id res chain seq x y z
N MET A 1 65.64 -39.24 -32.01
CA MET A 1 64.73 -39.44 -30.85
C MET A 1 64.22 -38.10 -30.35
N LYS A 2 63.00 -37.70 -30.76
CA LYS A 2 62.17 -36.72 -30.07
C LYS A 2 60.73 -36.90 -30.60
N PRO A 3 59.77 -37.40 -29.81
CA PRO A 3 58.38 -37.41 -30.25
C PRO A 3 57.70 -36.12 -29.78
N SER A 4 57.29 -35.29 -30.73
CA SER A 4 56.40 -34.15 -30.53
C SER A 4 54.97 -34.67 -30.31
N ARG A 5 54.47 -34.56 -29.07
CA ARG A 5 53.08 -34.90 -28.74
C ARG A 5 52.15 -33.73 -29.07
N LEU A 6 51.22 -34.05 -29.98
CA LEU A 6 50.01 -33.33 -30.36
C LEU A 6 49.32 -32.69 -29.14
N ARG A 7 49.24 -31.35 -29.09
CA ARG A 7 48.45 -30.62 -28.09
C ARG A 7 47.09 -30.26 -28.69
N TYR A 8 46.11 -31.11 -28.47
CA TYR A 8 44.70 -30.77 -28.59
C TYR A 8 44.18 -30.55 -27.16
N PHE A 9 43.94 -29.30 -26.77
CA PHE A 9 43.14 -28.98 -25.60
C PHE A 9 42.18 -27.86 -26.00
N LEU A 10 41.09 -28.29 -26.63
CA LEU A 10 39.92 -27.48 -26.89
C LEU A 10 39.01 -27.52 -25.64
N PHE A 11 38.55 -26.33 -25.24
CA PHE A 11 37.41 -26.02 -24.37
C PHE A 11 37.41 -26.48 -22.90
N VAL A 12 37.64 -25.51 -21.99
CA VAL A 12 36.75 -25.36 -20.82
C VAL A 12 36.19 -23.95 -20.87
N PHE A 13 34.87 -23.89 -21.08
CA PHE A 13 34.04 -22.69 -21.07
C PHE A 13 34.24 -21.91 -19.76
N SER A 14 34.95 -20.78 -19.79
CA SER A 14 34.79 -19.72 -18.80
C SER A 14 33.48 -18.98 -19.09
N PHE A 15 32.37 -19.66 -18.86
CA PHE A 15 31.07 -19.02 -18.72
C PHE A 15 30.78 -18.99 -17.23
N LEU A 16 31.34 -18.00 -16.54
CA LEU A 16 30.67 -17.52 -15.34
C LEU A 16 29.34 -16.96 -15.86
N PRO A 17 28.17 -17.56 -15.57
CA PRO A 17 26.95 -16.83 -15.83
C PRO A 17 27.05 -15.62 -14.92
N ILE A 18 27.19 -14.42 -15.49
CA ILE A 18 26.73 -13.22 -14.82
C ILE A 18 25.27 -13.55 -14.52
N LEU A 19 24.99 -13.89 -13.26
CA LEU A 19 23.65 -13.95 -12.75
C LEU A 19 23.16 -12.52 -12.89
N LEU A 20 22.56 -12.21 -14.04
CA LEU A 20 21.68 -11.08 -14.15
C LEU A 20 20.58 -11.42 -13.16
N ALA A 21 20.72 -10.91 -11.94
CA ALA A 21 19.58 -10.71 -11.09
C ALA A 21 18.63 -9.90 -11.96
N VAL A 22 17.60 -10.54 -12.52
CA VAL A 22 16.37 -9.82 -12.80
C VAL A 22 16.01 -9.29 -11.43
N ALA A 23 16.34 -8.03 -11.18
CA ALA A 23 15.73 -7.29 -10.11
C ALA A 23 14.24 -7.45 -10.40
N ALA A 24 13.55 -8.28 -9.59
CA ALA A 24 12.11 -8.26 -9.57
C ALA A 24 11.75 -6.78 -9.47
N PRO A 25 10.97 -6.21 -10.42
CA PRO A 25 10.61 -4.80 -10.30
C PRO A 25 10.04 -4.67 -8.89
N ALA A 26 10.67 -3.83 -8.06
CA ALA A 26 10.19 -3.57 -6.71
C ALA A 26 8.70 -3.32 -6.89
N ALA A 27 7.86 -4.19 -6.32
CA ALA A 27 6.44 -4.16 -6.56
C ALA A 27 6.01 -2.73 -6.24
N GLN A 28 5.74 -1.95 -7.29
CA GLN A 28 5.40 -0.56 -7.13
C GLN A 28 4.11 -0.62 -6.34
N ALA A 29 4.12 -0.17 -5.09
CA ALA A 29 2.93 -0.14 -4.26
C ALA A 29 1.90 0.68 -5.03
N ALA A 30 0.97 -0.02 -5.68
CA ALA A 30 -0.08 0.62 -6.45
C ALA A 30 -0.97 1.33 -5.43
N ILE A 31 -1.39 2.55 -5.76
CA ILE A 31 -2.40 3.23 -4.95
C ILE A 31 -3.69 2.43 -5.10
N ASP A 32 -4.07 1.72 -4.04
CA ASP A 32 -5.30 0.95 -3.98
C ASP A 32 -6.31 1.70 -3.12
N TRP A 33 -7.31 2.28 -3.78
CA TRP A 33 -8.42 2.93 -3.10
C TRP A 33 -9.42 1.87 -2.66
N LYS A 34 -9.50 1.66 -1.35
CA LYS A 34 -10.45 0.73 -0.76
C LYS A 34 -11.63 1.48 -0.14
N GLN A 35 -12.84 1.17 -0.61
CA GLN A 35 -14.05 1.60 0.08
C GLN A 35 -14.23 0.82 1.37
N LEU A 36 -14.44 1.53 2.48
CA LEU A 36 -14.74 0.95 3.78
C LEU A 36 -16.26 0.85 3.97
N PHE A 37 -16.70 -0.10 4.78
CA PHE A 37 -18.11 -0.27 5.19
C PHE A 37 -18.19 -0.35 6.71
N PRO A 38 -18.03 0.79 7.42
CA PRO A 38 -18.08 0.80 8.88
C PRO A 38 -19.48 0.48 9.40
N ILE A 39 -19.57 -0.08 10.61
CA ILE A 39 -20.83 -0.38 11.31
C ILE A 39 -21.59 0.93 11.60
N ALA A 40 -20.87 2.00 11.93
CA ALA A 40 -21.41 3.33 12.15
C ALA A 40 -20.81 4.32 11.15
N SER A 41 -21.65 5.12 10.49
CA SER A 41 -21.20 6.15 9.55
C SER A 41 -22.08 7.39 9.66
N PRO A 42 -21.51 8.60 9.49
CA PRO A 42 -22.32 9.81 9.46
C PRO A 42 -23.32 9.76 8.28
N PRO A 43 -24.52 10.33 8.45
CA PRO A 43 -25.41 10.60 7.32
C PRO A 43 -24.71 11.41 6.22
N ALA A 44 -25.20 11.26 4.98
CA ALA A 44 -24.71 11.99 3.82
C ALA A 44 -24.67 13.50 4.10
N ARG A 45 -23.51 14.11 3.92
CA ARG A 45 -23.26 15.52 4.25
C ARG A 45 -22.19 16.13 3.34
N SER A 46 -22.22 17.45 3.21
CA SER A 46 -21.25 18.28 2.47
C SER A 46 -20.78 19.46 3.33
N TYR A 47 -19.76 20.22 2.90
CA TYR A 47 -19.26 21.41 3.64
C TYR A 47 -18.91 21.16 5.12
N LEU A 48 -18.50 19.93 5.44
CA LEU A 48 -18.08 19.51 6.78
C LEU A 48 -16.62 19.91 7.04
N ALA A 49 -16.25 20.07 8.31
CA ALA A 49 -14.86 20.15 8.74
C ALA A 49 -14.38 18.76 9.20
N MET A 50 -13.14 18.39 8.86
CA MET A 50 -12.55 17.10 9.21
C MET A 50 -11.10 17.26 9.64
N ALA A 51 -10.70 16.56 10.71
CA ALA A 51 -9.33 16.49 11.20
C ALA A 51 -9.03 15.10 11.77
N TYR A 52 -7.76 14.71 11.78
CA TYR A 52 -7.29 13.54 12.52
C TYR A 52 -6.74 14.00 13.88
N ASP A 53 -7.26 13.44 14.97
CA ASP A 53 -6.75 13.65 16.31
C ASP A 53 -5.80 12.51 16.69
N ILE A 54 -4.53 12.85 16.91
CA ILE A 54 -3.48 11.90 17.26
C ILE A 54 -3.65 11.40 18.70
N ALA A 55 -4.20 12.23 19.60
CA ALA A 55 -4.34 11.84 21.01
C ALA A 55 -5.37 10.72 21.21
N SER A 56 -6.44 10.73 20.41
CA SER A 56 -7.46 9.68 20.43
C SER A 56 -7.35 8.67 19.29
N GLU A 57 -6.39 8.85 18.37
CA GLU A 57 -6.23 8.09 17.12
C GLU A 57 -7.49 8.04 16.24
N LYS A 58 -8.30 9.10 16.23
CA LYS A 58 -9.60 9.15 15.52
C LYS A 58 -9.65 10.22 14.45
N VAL A 59 -10.41 9.94 13.40
CA VAL A 59 -10.87 11.00 12.49
C VAL A 59 -12.11 11.64 13.10
N VAL A 60 -12.09 12.96 13.27
CA VAL A 60 -13.20 13.76 13.79
C VAL A 60 -13.82 14.58 12.67
N VAL A 61 -15.15 14.51 12.55
CA VAL A 61 -15.97 15.27 11.62
C VAL A 61 -16.94 16.14 12.40
N PHE A 62 -17.04 17.42 12.04
CA PHE A 62 -18.00 18.34 12.65
C PHE A 62 -18.90 19.01 11.60
N GLY A 63 -20.20 19.03 11.90
CA GLY A 63 -21.21 19.73 11.14
C GLY A 63 -21.36 19.26 9.70
N GLY A 64 -21.59 20.21 8.79
CA GLY A 64 -21.88 19.98 7.38
C GLY A 64 -23.32 20.34 7.00
N PHE A 65 -23.69 20.06 5.75
CA PHE A 65 -25.01 20.30 5.17
C PHE A 65 -25.55 19.02 4.54
N ASP A 66 -26.74 18.59 4.95
CA ASP A 66 -27.38 17.34 4.54
C ASP A 66 -28.33 17.47 3.33
N GLY A 67 -28.33 18.63 2.67
CA GLY A 67 -29.28 18.95 1.61
C GLY A 67 -30.53 19.68 2.09
N ARG A 68 -30.77 19.77 3.41
CA ARG A 68 -31.93 20.44 4.01
C ARG A 68 -31.52 21.52 5.02
N GLY A 69 -30.45 21.29 5.78
CA GLY A 69 -29.99 22.23 6.80
C GLY A 69 -28.55 21.97 7.23
N TYR A 70 -27.99 22.93 7.97
CA TYR A 70 -26.68 22.77 8.59
C TYR A 70 -26.78 21.89 9.84
N LEU A 71 -25.91 20.88 9.87
CA LEU A 71 -25.76 19.96 10.98
C LEU A 71 -24.88 20.58 12.07
N ARG A 72 -25.15 20.19 13.32
CA ARG A 72 -24.44 20.65 14.52
C ARG A 72 -23.91 19.47 15.35
N ASP A 73 -23.76 18.32 14.73
CA ASP A 73 -23.28 17.08 15.34
C ASP A 73 -21.77 16.90 15.12
N THR A 74 -21.18 16.03 15.94
CA THR A 74 -19.81 15.56 15.81
C THR A 74 -19.82 14.05 15.60
N TRP A 75 -19.05 13.59 14.62
CA TRP A 75 -18.81 12.17 14.37
C TRP A 75 -17.33 11.85 14.54
N THR A 76 -17.05 10.64 15.01
CA THR A 76 -15.69 10.11 15.10
C THR A 76 -15.61 8.78 14.38
N PHE A 77 -14.47 8.51 13.76
CA PHE A 77 -14.14 7.23 13.15
C PHE A 77 -12.83 6.71 13.74
N ASP A 78 -12.88 5.54 14.35
CA ASP A 78 -11.78 4.85 15.03
C ASP A 78 -11.01 3.92 14.08
N GLY A 79 -11.67 3.45 13.01
CA GLY A 79 -11.06 2.55 12.04
C GLY A 79 -11.02 1.11 12.51
N TRP A 80 -10.51 0.80 13.71
CA TRP A 80 -10.46 -0.59 14.19
C TRP A 80 -11.83 -1.08 14.66
N ASP A 81 -12.41 -0.39 15.64
CA ASP A 81 -13.69 -0.78 16.24
C ASP A 81 -14.85 -0.68 15.24
N ASP A 82 -14.85 0.37 14.42
CA ASP A 82 -15.94 0.63 13.48
C ASP A 82 -15.98 -0.35 12.31
N LEU A 83 -14.89 -1.09 12.05
CA LEU A 83 -14.86 -2.16 11.05
C LEU A 83 -15.29 -3.52 11.60
N GLY A 84 -15.63 -3.62 12.90
CA GLY A 84 -16.10 -4.86 13.51
C GLY A 84 -15.02 -5.93 13.69
N GLN A 85 -13.76 -5.52 13.88
CA GLN A 85 -12.60 -6.42 13.98
C GLN A 85 -12.19 -6.72 15.44
N SER A 86 -13.12 -6.62 16.39
CA SER A 86 -12.92 -6.89 17.83
C SER A 86 -13.05 -8.36 18.21
#